data_AF-A0A2H4TXW9-F1
#
_entry.id   AF-A0A2H4TXW9-F1
#
_cell.length_a   1.000
_cell.length_b   1.000
_cell.length_c   1.000
_cell.angle_alpha   90.00
_cell.angle_beta   90.00
_cell.angle_gamma   90.00
#
_symmetry.space_group_name_H-M   'P 1'
#
loop_
_entity.id
_entity.type
_entity.pdbx_description
1 polymer ?
#
loop_
_entity_poly.entity_id
_entity_poly.type
_entity_poly.pdbx_seq_one_letter_code
_entity_poly.pdbx_strand_id
1 'polypeptide(L)' 'MIKGGLSGQSASDKNTRTRAITGIDGDIRINKALWMIAEQFREW' A
#
# COMPACT_ATOMS: atom_id res chain seq x y z
N MET A 1 -5.97 4.87 -15.89
CA MET A 1 -5.88 5.28 -14.47
C MET A 1 -6.76 4.34 -13.66
N ILE A 2 -6.22 3.64 -12.67
CA ILE A 2 -7.00 2.70 -11.85
C ILE A 2 -7.85 3.51 -10.87
N LYS A 3 -9.17 3.34 -10.95
CA LYS A 3 -10.15 4.13 -10.21
C LYS A 3 -10.05 3.80 -8.71
N GLY A 4 -9.73 4.79 -7.89
CA GLY A 4 -9.85 4.68 -6.43
C GLY A 4 -11.29 4.84 -5.96
N GLY A 5 -11.51 4.65 -4.66
CA GLY A 5 -12.78 4.87 -3.99
C GLY A 5 -13.67 3.63 -3.91
N LEU A 6 -13.14 2.44 -4.18
CA LEU A 6 -13.88 1.19 -4.02
C LEU A 6 -14.13 0.94 -2.54
N SER A 7 -15.38 0.78 -2.14
CA SER A 7 -15.77 0.40 -0.78
C SER A 7 -15.31 -1.03 -0.48
N GLY A 8 -14.79 -1.24 0.72
CA GLY A 8 -14.48 -2.57 1.25
C GLY A 8 -14.58 -2.59 2.77
N GLN A 9 -14.41 -3.77 3.33
CA GLN A 9 -14.35 -3.99 4.78
C GLN A 9 -12.95 -4.51 5.12
N SER A 10 -12.30 -3.93 6.12
CA SER A 10 -11.02 -4.44 6.61
C SER A 10 -11.21 -5.78 7.32
N ALA A 11 -10.12 -6.55 7.48
CA ALA A 11 -10.15 -7.75 8.32
C ALA A 11 -10.56 -7.49 9.77
N SER A 12 -10.52 -6.23 10.20
CA SER A 12 -10.97 -5.73 11.50
C SER A 12 -12.40 -5.16 11.49
N ASP A 13 -13.21 -5.54 10.49
CA ASP A 13 -14.62 -5.18 10.32
C ASP A 13 -14.90 -3.69 10.07
N LYS A 14 -13.86 -2.88 9.79
CA LYS A 14 -14.00 -1.44 9.56
C LYS A 14 -14.27 -1.13 8.10
N ASN A 15 -15.17 -0.20 7.85
CA ASN A 15 -15.40 0.34 6.50
C ASN A 15 -14.12 1.02 5.98
N THR A 16 -13.68 0.64 4.79
CA THR A 16 -12.50 1.21 4.12
C THR A 16 -12.82 1.57 2.67
N ARG A 17 -12.00 2.44 2.08
CA ARG A 17 -12.06 2.78 0.66
C ARG A 17 -10.68 2.66 0.03
N THR A 18 -10.59 2.05 -1.15
CA THR A 18 -9.33 2.02 -1.89
C THR A 18 -8.92 3.45 -2.28
N ARG A 19 -7.62 3.74 -2.24
CA ARG A 19 -7.10 4.99 -2.81
C ARG A 19 -6.90 4.85 -4.32
N ALA A 20 -7.00 5.96 -5.04
CA ALA A 20 -6.72 5.99 -6.47
C ALA A 20 -5.22 5.86 -6.72
N ILE A 21 -4.84 5.08 -7.72
CA ILE A 21 -3.44 4.95 -8.13
C ILE A 21 -3.12 6.14 -9.03
N THR A 22 -2.38 7.11 -8.49
CA THR A 22 -2.00 8.35 -9.19
C THR A 22 -0.79 8.15 -10.11
N GLY A 23 -0.01 7.09 -9.90
CA GLY A 23 1.10 6.65 -10.77
C GLY A 23 1.76 5.39 -10.22
N ILE A 24 2.27 4.52 -11.10
CA ILE A 24 2.88 3.25 -10.69
C ILE A 24 4.28 3.46 -10.11
N ASP A 25 5.03 4.44 -10.61
CA ASP A 25 6.44 4.64 -10.23
C ASP A 25 6.64 5.17 -8.80
N GLY A 26 5.69 5.96 -8.30
CA GLY A 26 5.71 6.49 -6.94
C GLY A 26 5.46 5.39 -5.91
N ASP A 27 4.41 4.60 -6.14
CA ASP A 27 4.02 3.49 -5.26
C ASP A 27 5.08 2.38 -5.27
N ILE A 28 5.69 2.07 -6.44
CA ILE A 28 6.80 1.11 -6.53
C ILE A 28 7.99 1.55 -5.68
N ARG A 29 8.35 2.84 -5.72
CA ARG A 29 9.50 3.35 -4.96
C ARG A 29 9.28 3.26 -3.45
N ILE A 30 8.06 3.58 -3.00
CA ILE A 30 7.67 3.46 -1.59
C ILE A 30 7.67 1.99 -1.17
N ASN A 31 7.09 1.10 -1.97
CA ASN A 31 7.09 -0.33 -1.68
C ASN A 31 8.51 -0.91 -1.58
N LYS A 32 9.42 -0.50 -2.47
CA LYS A 32 10.84 -0.86 -2.39
C LYS A 32 11.50 -0.36 -1.11
N ALA A 33 11.26 0.89 -0.73
CA ALA A 33 11.79 1.45 0.51
C ALA A 33 11.30 0.69 1.75
N LEU A 34 10.00 0.37 1.80
CA LEU A 34 9.42 -0.42 2.89
C LEU A 34 10.01 -1.84 2.95
N TRP A 35 10.23 -2.49 1.80
CA TRP A 35 10.86 -3.81 1.74
C TRP A 35 12.30 -3.81 2.26
N MET A 36 13.12 -2.84 1.83
CA MET A 36 14.49 -2.71 2.33
C MET A 36 14.53 -2.50 3.84
N ILE A 37 13.62 -1.67 4.38
CA ILE A 37 13.51 -1.46 5.82
C ILE A 37 13.14 -2.78 6.52
N ALA A 38 12.18 -3.54 6.00
CA ALA A 38 11.77 -4.82 6.57
C ALA A 38 12.87 -5.90 6.50
N GLU A 39 13.74 -5.87 5.48
CA GLU A 39 14.94 -6.72 5.42
C GLU A 39 15.96 -6.34 6.49
N GLN A 40 16.24 -5.04 6.64
CA GLN A 40 17.13 -4.55 7.70
C GLN A 40 16.63 -4.96 9.09
N PHE A 41 15.33 -4.86 9.37
CA PHE A 41 14.77 -5.30 10.65
C PHE A 41 14.85 -6.81 10.91
N ARG A 42 14.97 -7.64 9.86
CA ARG A 42 15.12 -9.11 10.01
C ARG A 42 16.54 -9.56 10.31
N GLU A 43 17.53 -8.73 9.96
CA GLU A 43 18.95 -9.00 10.22
C GLU A 43 19.37 -8.61 11.65
N TRP A 44 18.49 -7.92 12.39
CA TRP A 44 18.64 -7.59 13.81
C TRP A 44 18.03 -8.69 14.70
#